data_AF-A0A6A6DH72-F1
#
_entry.id   AF-A0A6A6DH72-F1
#
_cell.length_a   1.000
_cell.length_b   1.000
_cell.length_c   1.000
_cell.angle_alpha   90.00
_cell.angle_beta   90.00
_cell.angle_gamma   90.00
#
_symmetry.space_group_name_H-M   'P 1'
#
loop_
_entity.id
_entity.type
_entity.pdbx_description
1 polymer ?
#
loop_
_entity_poly.entity_id
_entity_poly.type
_entity_poly.pdbx_seq_one_letter_code
_entity_poly.pdbx_strand_id
1 'polypeptide(L)'
;LETLLPLNLGQISLMPETFELGHLGRLPMELLLSILEELPLISLIRFRNTNRLAHHTVDTMPKFQIIVEQAPQAIRGVLAVQTKVRVTLPSLLKKLRQRHCDCCGKLAQHLWLPTTSRLCFHCARFGPMPLEKEEIIQRYGLTDEDLMSIPSFRFVPATF
;
A
#
# COMPACT_ATOMS: atom_id res chain seq x y z
N LEU A 1 15.13 -4.32 5.00
CA LEU A 1 13.76 -4.30 4.44
C LEU A 1 13.06 -5.67 4.53
N GLU A 2 13.75 -6.79 4.31
CA GLU A 2 13.18 -8.15 4.48
C GLU A 2 12.81 -8.52 5.93
N THR A 3 13.45 -7.89 6.93
CA THR A 3 13.27 -8.21 8.35
C THR A 3 12.09 -7.52 9.04
N LEU A 4 11.57 -6.41 8.49
CA LEU A 4 10.48 -5.65 9.12
C LEU A 4 9.08 -6.09 8.68
N LEU A 5 9.00 -6.81 7.56
CA LEU A 5 7.82 -7.51 7.05
C LEU A 5 8.34 -8.48 5.98
N PRO A 6 8.59 -9.77 6.32
CA PRO A 6 8.92 -10.77 5.32
C PRO A 6 7.65 -11.04 4.50
N LEU A 7 7.37 -10.15 3.55
CA LEU A 7 6.33 -10.33 2.56
C LEU A 7 6.84 -11.38 1.59
N ASN A 8 6.53 -12.63 1.88
CA ASN A 8 6.62 -13.68 0.88
C ASN A 8 5.54 -13.42 -0.17
N LEU A 9 5.91 -12.61 -1.17
CA LEU A 9 5.11 -12.37 -2.37
C LEU A 9 5.25 -13.52 -3.38
N GLY A 10 5.95 -14.60 -3.01
CA GLY A 10 5.99 -15.81 -3.80
C GLY A 10 4.61 -16.45 -3.87
N GLN A 11 4.29 -17.00 -5.05
CA GLN A 11 3.06 -17.73 -5.27
C GLN A 11 3.10 -19.07 -4.52
N ILE A 12 2.02 -19.40 -3.81
CA ILE A 12 1.79 -20.77 -3.34
C ILE A 12 1.01 -21.49 -4.46
N SER A 13 1.68 -22.42 -5.15
CA SER A 13 1.22 -23.01 -6.41
C SER A 13 0.12 -24.08 -6.27
N LEU A 14 -0.28 -24.44 -5.06
CA LEU A 14 -1.26 -25.51 -4.82
C LEU A 14 -2.58 -24.92 -4.32
N MET A 15 -3.66 -25.12 -5.09
CA MET A 15 -5.02 -24.91 -4.58
C MET A 15 -5.17 -25.77 -3.32
N PRO A 16 -5.49 -25.17 -2.16
CA PRO A 16 -5.48 -25.92 -0.92
C PRO A 16 -6.72 -26.83 -0.85
N GLU A 17 -6.52 -28.11 -0.53
CA GLU A 17 -7.51 -29.18 -0.72
C GLU A 17 -8.79 -29.03 0.12
N THR A 18 -8.74 -28.41 1.29
CA THR A 18 -9.92 -28.19 2.15
C THR A 18 -9.72 -27.02 3.12
N PHE A 19 -10.00 -25.79 2.69
CA PHE A 19 -10.07 -24.65 3.62
C PHE A 19 -11.22 -23.74 3.22
N GLU A 20 -12.06 -23.36 4.18
CA GLU A 20 -13.15 -22.43 3.96
C GLU A 20 -12.70 -21.01 4.31
N LEU A 21 -13.27 -20.00 3.65
CA LEU A 21 -13.15 -18.59 4.06
C LEU A 21 -14.11 -18.23 5.22
N GLY A 22 -14.67 -19.24 5.89
CA GLY A 22 -15.72 -19.08 6.89
C GLY A 22 -16.93 -18.34 6.30
N HIS A 23 -17.41 -17.31 7.01
CA HIS A 23 -18.54 -16.50 6.56
C HIS A 23 -18.30 -15.78 5.23
N LEU A 24 -17.05 -15.44 4.90
CA LEU A 24 -16.71 -14.81 3.61
C LEU A 24 -16.86 -15.78 2.44
N GLY A 25 -16.78 -17.09 2.70
CA GLY A 25 -16.99 -18.13 1.69
C GLY A 25 -18.45 -18.25 1.22
N ARG A 26 -19.40 -17.59 1.92
CA ARG A 26 -20.81 -17.52 1.50
C ARG A 26 -21.06 -16.46 0.43
N LEU A 27 -20.09 -15.57 0.21
CA LEU A 27 -20.21 -14.51 -0.79
C LEU A 27 -19.92 -15.08 -2.19
N PRO A 28 -20.66 -14.66 -3.23
CA PRO A 28 -20.24 -14.83 -4.62
C PRO A 28 -18.82 -14.28 -4.83
N MET A 29 -18.06 -14.94 -5.70
CA MET A 29 -16.64 -14.62 -5.91
C MET A 29 -16.44 -13.17 -6.34
N GLU A 30 -17.34 -12.63 -7.15
CA GLU A 30 -17.31 -11.25 -7.63
C GLU A 30 -17.43 -10.24 -6.48
N LEU A 31 -18.32 -10.52 -5.50
CA LEU A 31 -18.49 -9.67 -4.32
C LEU A 31 -17.29 -9.78 -3.40
N LEU A 32 -16.77 -10.98 -3.18
CA LEU A 32 -15.56 -11.19 -2.39
C LEU A 32 -14.39 -10.42 -2.98
N LEU A 33 -14.13 -10.57 -4.28
CA LEU A 33 -13.07 -9.85 -4.98
C LEU A 33 -13.24 -8.33 -4.89
N SER A 34 -14.46 -7.83 -5.09
CA SER A 34 -14.75 -6.39 -4.98
C SER A 34 -14.45 -5.85 -3.58
N ILE A 35 -14.82 -6.59 -2.53
CA ILE A 35 -14.50 -6.23 -1.14
C ILE A 35 -12.99 -6.21 -0.93
N LEU A 36 -12.29 -7.27 -1.39
CA LEU A 36 -10.83 -7.38 -1.24
C LEU A 36 -10.08 -6.26 -1.96
N GLU A 37 -10.56 -5.82 -3.14
CA GLU A 37 -9.97 -4.71 -3.88
C GLU A 37 -10.11 -3.36 -3.15
N GLU A 38 -11.17 -3.18 -2.36
CA GLU A 38 -11.43 -1.97 -1.59
C GLU A 38 -10.70 -1.94 -0.24
N LEU A 39 -10.12 -3.06 0.19
CA LEU A 39 -9.33 -3.10 1.42
C LEU A 39 -8.06 -2.26 1.30
N PRO A 40 -7.67 -1.54 2.38
CA PRO A 40 -6.32 -1.01 2.48
C PRO A 40 -5.30 -2.14 2.30
N LEU A 41 -4.18 -1.88 1.63
CA LEU A 41 -3.16 -2.88 1.32
C LEU A 41 -2.67 -3.64 2.56
N ILE A 42 -2.51 -2.95 3.69
CA ILE A 42 -2.13 -3.59 4.95
C ILE A 42 -3.17 -4.63 5.41
N SER A 43 -4.46 -4.32 5.26
CA SER A 43 -5.56 -5.23 5.61
C SER A 43 -5.66 -6.38 4.61
N LEU A 44 -5.45 -6.11 3.32
CA LEU A 44 -5.43 -7.13 2.27
C LEU A 44 -4.30 -8.16 2.52
N ILE A 45 -3.09 -7.69 2.84
CA ILE A 45 -1.97 -8.58 3.16
C ILE A 45 -2.20 -9.33 4.48
N ARG A 46 -2.80 -8.70 5.49
CA ARG A 46 -3.20 -9.41 6.72
C ARG A 46 -4.19 -10.52 6.41
N PHE A 47 -5.22 -10.23 5.59
CA PHE A 47 -6.19 -11.22 5.13
C PHE A 47 -5.50 -12.38 4.39
N ARG A 48 -4.62 -12.06 3.43
CA ARG A 48 -3.79 -13.04 2.70
C ARG A 48 -3.05 -14.00 3.64
N ASN A 49 -2.58 -13.50 4.78
CA ASN A 49 -1.81 -14.29 5.75
C ASN A 49 -2.68 -15.03 6.79
N THR A 50 -4.01 -14.95 6.73
CA THR A 50 -4.88 -15.63 7.71
C THR A 50 -5.02 -17.13 7.48
N ASN A 51 -5.13 -17.58 6.23
CA ASN A 51 -5.23 -18.99 5.87
C ASN A 51 -4.78 -19.22 4.41
N ARG A 52 -4.60 -20.48 4.03
CA ARG A 52 -4.10 -20.86 2.69
C ARG A 52 -5.06 -20.48 1.55
N LEU A 53 -6.37 -20.57 1.76
CA LEU A 53 -7.35 -20.19 0.73
C LEU A 53 -7.39 -18.66 0.54
N ALA A 54 -7.34 -17.88 1.62
CA ALA A 54 -7.21 -16.43 1.57
C ALA A 54 -5.92 -16.02 0.85
N HIS A 55 -4.82 -16.72 1.14
CA HIS A 55 -3.56 -16.53 0.43
C HIS A 55 -3.70 -16.74 -1.08
N HIS A 56 -4.23 -17.90 -1.48
CA HIS A 56 -4.46 -18.25 -2.88
C HIS A 56 -5.44 -17.27 -3.56
N THR A 57 -6.49 -16.86 -2.85
CA THR A 57 -7.50 -15.93 -3.37
C THR A 57 -6.87 -14.58 -3.70
N VAL A 58 -6.06 -14.02 -2.81
CA VAL A 58 -5.36 -12.75 -3.07
C VAL A 58 -4.28 -12.91 -4.16
N ASP A 59 -3.53 -14.02 -4.16
CA ASP A 59 -2.47 -14.27 -5.14
C ASP A 59 -2.98 -14.49 -6.57
N THR A 60 -4.24 -14.91 -6.72
CA THR A 60 -4.89 -15.08 -8.02
C THR A 60 -5.62 -13.82 -8.51
N MET A 61 -5.68 -12.75 -7.70
CA MET A 61 -6.26 -11.48 -8.12
C MET A 61 -5.40 -10.84 -9.23
N PRO A 62 -5.97 -10.52 -10.41
CA PRO A 62 -5.20 -9.98 -11.52
C PRO A 62 -4.43 -8.69 -11.19
N LYS A 63 -5.07 -7.77 -10.44
CA LYS A 63 -4.42 -6.51 -10.03
C LYS A 63 -3.26 -6.77 -9.06
N PHE A 64 -3.34 -7.82 -8.24
CA PHE A 64 -2.30 -8.16 -7.28
C PHE A 64 -1.10 -8.76 -8.00
N GLN A 65 -1.35 -9.74 -8.88
CA GLN A 65 -0.34 -10.36 -9.73
C GLN A 65 0.46 -9.32 -10.53
N ILE A 66 -0.23 -8.42 -11.23
CA ILE A 66 0.42 -7.36 -12.03
C ILE A 66 1.38 -6.53 -11.18
N ILE A 67 0.98 -6.12 -9.97
CA ILE A 67 1.84 -5.30 -9.11
C ILE A 67 3.00 -6.13 -8.55
N VAL A 68 2.75 -7.36 -8.13
CA VAL A 68 3.80 -8.26 -7.61
C VAL A 68 4.85 -8.58 -8.68
N GLU A 69 4.43 -8.77 -9.92
CA GLU A 69 5.32 -9.05 -11.05
C GLU A 69 6.11 -7.81 -11.49
N GLN A 70 5.44 -6.65 -11.59
CA GLN A 70 6.04 -5.45 -12.21
C GLN A 70 6.68 -4.50 -11.19
N ALA A 71 6.15 -4.43 -9.97
CA ALA A 71 6.55 -3.44 -8.97
C ALA A 71 6.36 -3.95 -7.53
N PRO A 72 6.94 -5.10 -7.14
CA PRO A 72 6.77 -5.66 -5.78
C PRO A 72 7.30 -4.71 -4.69
N GLN A 73 8.28 -3.88 -5.03
CA GLN A 73 8.82 -2.87 -4.13
C GLN A 73 7.82 -1.77 -3.77
N ALA A 74 6.80 -1.53 -4.60
CA ALA A 74 5.74 -0.57 -4.27
C ALA A 74 4.89 -1.07 -3.11
N ILE A 75 4.50 -2.35 -3.12
CA ILE A 75 3.77 -2.98 -2.01
C ILE A 75 4.63 -2.96 -0.74
N ARG A 76 5.89 -3.42 -0.84
CA ARG A 76 6.83 -3.42 0.29
C ARG A 76 7.01 -2.03 0.88
N GLY A 77 7.21 -1.03 0.03
CA GLY A 77 7.37 0.36 0.43
C GLY A 77 6.15 0.92 1.17
N VAL A 78 4.95 0.72 0.62
CA VAL A 78 3.71 1.16 1.28
C VAL A 78 3.54 0.49 2.65
N LEU A 79 3.82 -0.81 2.76
CA LEU A 79 3.71 -1.52 4.03
C LEU A 79 4.78 -1.12 5.04
N ALA A 80 6.01 -0.85 4.60
CA ALA A 80 7.10 -0.43 5.46
C ALA A 80 6.87 0.98 6.04
N VAL A 81 6.37 1.89 5.21
CA VAL A 81 6.09 3.29 5.58
C VAL A 81 4.90 3.40 6.55
N GLN A 82 4.03 2.38 6.63
CA GLN A 82 2.87 2.35 7.54
C GLN A 82 2.05 3.65 7.50
N THR A 83 1.79 4.16 6.30
CA THR A 83 1.03 5.40 6.13
C THR A 83 -0.40 5.27 6.64
N LYS A 84 -0.92 6.34 7.24
CA LYS A 84 -2.35 6.46 7.56
C LYS A 84 -3.22 6.64 6.31
N VAL A 85 -2.62 6.97 5.17
CA VAL A 85 -3.35 7.14 3.91
C VAL A 85 -3.93 5.80 3.46
N ARG A 86 -5.21 5.80 3.12
CA ARG A 86 -5.87 4.62 2.55
C ARG A 86 -5.34 4.34 1.15
N VAL A 87 -4.44 3.36 1.05
CA VAL A 87 -3.94 2.83 -0.22
C VAL A 87 -4.60 1.49 -0.51
N THR A 88 -5.34 1.40 -1.62
CA THR A 88 -5.97 0.17 -2.09
C THR A 88 -5.21 -0.40 -3.28
N LEU A 89 -5.51 -1.65 -3.64
CA LEU A 89 -4.87 -2.30 -4.78
C LEU A 89 -5.15 -1.58 -6.12
N PRO A 90 -6.40 -1.18 -6.44
CA PRO A 90 -6.68 -0.40 -7.64
C PRO A 90 -6.04 0.99 -7.62
N SER A 91 -6.00 1.66 -6.46
CA SER A 91 -5.41 3.00 -6.37
C SER A 91 -3.90 2.97 -6.62
N LEU A 92 -3.20 1.97 -6.06
CA LEU A 92 -1.78 1.78 -6.28
C LEU A 92 -1.48 1.44 -7.75
N LEU A 93 -2.23 0.52 -8.36
CA LEU A 93 -2.05 0.17 -9.76
C LEU A 93 -2.27 1.37 -10.69
N LYS A 94 -3.32 2.16 -10.42
CA LYS A 94 -3.59 3.41 -11.15
C LYS A 94 -2.41 4.37 -11.07
N LYS A 95 -1.83 4.55 -9.87
CA LYS A 95 -0.66 5.41 -9.65
C LYS A 95 0.61 4.88 -10.32
N LEU A 96 0.83 3.56 -10.33
CA LEU A 96 1.96 2.94 -11.04
C LEU A 96 1.88 3.12 -12.55
N ARG A 97 0.66 3.09 -13.12
CA ARG A 97 0.42 3.33 -14.56
C ARG A 97 0.41 4.81 -14.93
N GLN A 98 0.35 5.71 -13.94
CA GLN A 98 0.29 7.14 -14.17
C GLN A 98 1.64 7.66 -14.68
N ARG A 99 1.62 8.32 -15.86
CA ARG A 99 2.82 8.89 -16.49
C ARG A 99 3.12 10.32 -16.08
N HIS A 100 2.12 11.06 -15.59
CA HIS A 100 2.22 12.49 -15.29
C HIS A 100 2.29 12.76 -13.79
N CYS A 101 2.90 13.88 -13.42
CA CYS A 101 3.07 14.33 -12.04
C CYS A 101 1.76 14.87 -11.49
N ASP A 102 1.37 14.44 -10.29
CA ASP A 102 0.19 14.95 -9.59
C ASP A 102 0.31 16.45 -9.27
N CYS A 103 1.53 16.98 -9.10
CA CYS A 103 1.75 18.38 -8.74
C CYS A 103 1.84 19.32 -9.94
N CYS A 104 2.49 18.92 -11.03
CA CYS A 104 2.85 19.83 -12.13
C CYS A 104 2.52 19.32 -13.54
N GLY A 105 1.91 18.13 -13.68
CA GLY A 105 1.53 17.55 -14.96
C GLY A 105 2.69 17.05 -15.85
N LYS A 106 3.95 17.38 -15.54
CA LYS A 106 5.13 16.87 -16.28
C LYS A 106 5.31 15.36 -16.10
N LEU A 107 6.13 14.74 -16.95
CA LEU A 107 6.45 13.31 -16.82
C LEU A 107 7.01 12.97 -15.43
N ALA A 108 6.43 11.95 -14.81
CA ALA A 108 6.72 11.53 -13.45
C ALA A 108 7.36 10.15 -13.39
N GLN A 109 8.44 10.08 -12.64
CA GLN A 109 9.31 8.90 -12.55
C GLN A 109 9.20 8.23 -11.18
N HIS A 110 8.81 8.98 -10.15
CA HIS A 110 8.83 8.55 -8.76
C HIS A 110 7.43 8.32 -8.24
N LEU A 111 7.28 7.31 -7.38
CA LEU A 111 6.10 7.10 -6.55
C LEU A 111 6.47 7.53 -5.13
N TRP A 112 5.85 8.60 -4.65
CA TRP A 112 5.99 9.07 -3.28
C TRP A 112 5.13 8.20 -2.36
N LEU A 113 5.77 7.28 -1.64
CA LEU A 113 5.09 6.26 -0.84
C LEU A 113 4.18 6.80 0.28
N PRO A 114 4.56 7.85 1.05
CA PRO A 114 3.73 8.34 2.15
C PRO A 114 2.29 8.70 1.77
N THR A 115 2.08 9.27 0.58
CA THR A 115 0.75 9.63 0.08
C THR A 115 0.36 8.88 -1.19
N THR A 116 1.20 7.94 -1.64
CA THR A 116 1.07 7.27 -2.94
C THR A 116 0.84 8.22 -4.12
N SER A 117 1.55 9.35 -4.12
CA SER A 117 1.48 10.34 -5.20
C SER A 117 2.53 10.08 -6.27
N ARG A 118 2.21 10.36 -7.52
CA ARG A 118 3.13 10.23 -8.65
C ARG A 118 3.84 11.56 -8.88
N LEU A 119 5.16 11.59 -8.70
CA LEU A 119 5.95 12.83 -8.74
C LEU A 119 7.07 12.78 -9.79
N CYS A 120 7.31 13.91 -10.46
CA CYS A 120 8.52 14.12 -11.24
C CYS A 120 9.72 14.33 -10.31
N PHE A 121 10.95 14.21 -10.81
CA PHE A 121 12.17 14.37 -10.00
C PHE A 121 12.22 15.71 -9.27
N HIS A 122 11.84 16.80 -9.94
CA HIS A 122 11.82 18.14 -9.34
C HIS A 122 10.82 18.25 -8.17
N CYS A 123 9.57 17.81 -8.37
CA CYS A 123 8.56 17.83 -7.30
C CYS A 123 8.86 16.82 -6.19
N ALA A 124 9.55 15.71 -6.46
CA ALA A 124 9.98 14.80 -5.41
C ALA A 124 11.11 15.41 -4.55
N ARG A 125 12.04 16.13 -5.18
CA ARG A 125 13.20 16.74 -4.51
C ARG A 125 12.87 17.99 -3.72
N PHE A 126 11.97 18.83 -4.25
CA PHE A 126 11.64 20.15 -3.67
C PHE A 126 10.19 20.25 -3.19
N GLY A 127 9.42 19.16 -3.28
CA GLY A 127 8.02 19.13 -2.86
C GLY A 127 7.85 18.76 -1.39
N PRO A 128 6.88 17.90 -1.03
CA PRO A 128 6.44 17.75 0.35
C PRO A 128 7.56 17.20 1.23
N MET A 129 8.11 18.08 2.07
CA MET A 129 9.07 17.71 3.10
C MET A 129 8.30 17.19 4.31
N PRO A 130 8.51 15.93 4.73
CA PRO A 130 7.91 15.45 5.97
C PRO A 130 8.47 16.24 7.14
N LEU A 131 7.59 16.57 8.10
CA LEU A 131 7.95 17.23 9.35
C LEU A 131 7.73 16.26 10.49
N GLU A 132 8.56 16.35 11.52
CA GLU A 132 8.36 15.59 12.75
C GLU A 132 7.12 16.10 13.49
N LYS A 133 6.49 15.22 14.27
CA LYS A 133 5.27 15.57 15.02
C LYS A 133 5.51 16.79 15.91
N GLU A 134 6.64 16.78 16.60
CA GLU A 134 7.09 17.82 17.52
C GLU A 134 7.29 19.15 16.79
N GLU A 135 7.89 19.12 15.59
CA GLU A 135 8.09 20.33 14.78
C GLU A 135 6.74 20.91 14.33
N ILE A 136 5.80 20.07 13.89
CA ILE A 136 4.47 20.52 13.46
C ILE A 136 3.74 21.24 14.61
N ILE A 137 3.76 20.64 15.80
CA ILE A 137 3.11 21.21 16.99
C ILE A 137 3.78 22.55 17.37
N GLN A 138 5.11 22.60 17.42
CA GLN A 138 5.83 23.80 17.82
C GLN A 138 5.69 24.95 16.80
N ARG A 139 5.71 24.63 15.51
CA ARG A 139 5.75 25.64 14.45
C ARG A 139 4.36 26.14 14.04
N TYR A 140 3.35 25.29 14.11
CA TYR A 140 2.00 25.60 13.65
C TYR A 140 0.95 25.59 14.75
N GLY A 141 1.30 25.22 15.99
CA GLY A 141 0.39 25.21 17.14
C GLY A 141 -0.73 24.16 17.03
N LEU A 142 -0.53 23.12 16.21
CA LEU A 142 -1.53 22.07 16.01
C LEU A 142 -1.65 21.18 17.24
N THR A 143 -2.88 20.76 17.54
CA THR A 143 -3.18 19.80 18.61
C THR A 143 -3.08 18.36 18.12
N ASP A 144 -3.02 17.41 19.05
CA ASP A 144 -3.06 15.97 18.70
C ASP A 144 -4.33 15.58 17.93
N GLU A 145 -5.44 16.28 18.15
CA GLU A 145 -6.70 16.08 17.43
C GLU A 145 -6.59 16.53 15.97
N ASP A 146 -5.94 17.67 15.72
CA ASP A 146 -5.68 18.16 14.35
C ASP A 146 -4.82 17.17 13.57
N LEU A 147 -3.81 16.58 14.23
CA LEU A 147 -2.90 15.60 13.64
C LEU A 147 -3.59 14.30 13.21
N MET A 148 -4.80 14.00 13.70
CA MET A 148 -5.55 12.82 13.28
C MET A 148 -6.05 12.94 11.84
N SER A 149 -6.29 14.17 11.36
CA SER A 149 -6.74 14.45 9.99
C SER A 149 -5.59 14.50 8.97
N ILE A 150 -4.34 14.64 9.45
CA ILE A 150 -3.17 14.86 8.61
C ILE A 150 -2.55 13.50 8.23
N PRO A 151 -2.20 13.29 6.95
CA PRO A 151 -1.42 12.14 6.53
C PRO A 151 -0.10 12.02 7.32
N SER A 152 0.05 10.93 8.06
CA SER A 152 1.29 10.61 8.76
C SER A 152 1.81 9.23 8.36
N PHE A 153 3.11 9.02 8.55
CA PHE A 153 3.78 7.77 8.23
C PHE A 153 5.00 7.56 9.13
N ARG A 154 5.51 6.33 9.16
CA ARG A 154 6.75 6.00 9.87
C ARG A 154 7.94 6.14 8.93
N PHE A 155 8.96 6.85 9.40
CA PHE A 155 10.25 6.84 8.74
C PHE A 155 10.85 5.44 8.89
N VAL A 156 11.20 4.81 7.77
CA VAL A 156 11.86 3.51 7.80
C VAL A 156 13.34 3.77 8.10
N PRO A 157 13.88 3.31 9.25
CA PRO A 157 15.28 3.55 9.57
C PRO A 157 16.17 2.96 8.48
N ALA A 158 17.13 3.74 8.00
CA ALA A 158 18.15 3.24 7.09
C ALA A 158 18.96 2.18 7.83
N THR A 159 18.85 0.93 7.38
CA THR A 159 19.78 -0.13 7.76
C THR A 159 20.91 -0.05 6.75
N PHE A 160 22.00 0.60 7.14
CA PHE A 160 23.27 0.57 6.40
C PHE A 160 24.02 -0.72 6.73
#